data_AF-A0A6A5UEK6-F1
#
_entry.id   AF-A0A6A5UEK6-F1
#
_cell.length_a   1.000
_cell.length_b   1.000
_cell.length_c   1.000
_cell.angle_alpha   90.00
_cell.angle_beta   90.00
_cell.angle_gamma   90.00
#
_symmetry.space_group_name_H-M   'P 1'
#
loop_
_entity.id
_entity.type
_entity.pdbx_description
1 polymer ?
#
loop_
_entity_poly.entity_id
_entity_poly.type
_entity_poly.pdbx_seq_one_letter_code
_entity_poly.pdbx_strand_id
1 'polypeptide(L)'
;MPNPKTPHTTRNTMQHAEILSDLKSLGICDPSAALALVSARPRRDPTTNTSHEIRGAEDDVDLKRAKDLVELHYEVKERHKRRELASGLEEARRAVEGLGGRG
;
A
#
# COMPACT_ATOMS: atom_id res chain seq x y z
N MET A 1 12.26 25.26 43.99
CA MET A 1 11.55 25.72 42.77
C MET A 1 11.41 24.52 41.84
N PRO A 2 10.22 23.87 41.76
CA PRO A 2 10.03 22.69 40.91
C PRO A 2 9.78 23.10 39.45
N ASN A 3 10.49 22.46 38.53
CA ASN A 3 10.49 22.77 37.10
C ASN A 3 9.18 22.29 36.41
N PRO A 4 8.57 23.08 35.51
CA PRO A 4 7.31 22.73 34.87
C PRO A 4 7.47 21.61 33.83
N LYS A 5 6.54 20.66 33.93
CA LYS A 5 6.39 19.42 33.17
C LYS A 5 6.44 19.67 31.65
N THR A 6 7.27 18.91 30.93
CA THR A 6 7.25 18.80 29.47
C THR A 6 6.07 17.92 29.03
N PRO A 7 5.01 18.46 28.39
CA PRO A 7 3.78 17.72 28.08
C PRO A 7 3.87 16.80 26.84
N HIS A 8 5.00 16.74 26.15
CA HIS A 8 5.12 16.06 24.84
C HIS A 8 5.54 14.57 24.95
N THR A 9 6.15 14.18 26.07
CA THR A 9 6.70 12.82 26.24
C THR A 9 5.60 11.80 26.60
N THR A 10 4.64 12.20 27.45
CA THR A 10 3.63 11.29 28.00
C THR A 10 2.73 10.66 26.94
N ARG A 11 2.40 11.40 25.87
CA ARG A 11 1.51 10.91 24.80
C ARG A 11 2.16 9.80 23.99
N ASN A 12 3.43 10.00 23.61
CA ASN A 12 4.20 8.97 22.91
C ASN A 12 4.44 7.76 23.84
N THR A 13 4.76 7.96 25.11
CA THR A 13 4.98 6.82 26.04
C THR A 13 3.72 6.00 26.27
N MET A 14 2.53 6.63 26.33
CA MET A 14 1.27 5.90 26.48
C MET A 14 0.91 5.08 25.25
N GLN A 15 1.06 5.63 24.05
CA GLN A 15 0.79 4.90 22.80
C GLN A 15 1.72 3.69 22.63
N HIS A 16 3.01 3.83 22.96
CA HIS A 16 3.93 2.70 22.92
C HIS A 16 3.56 1.63 23.95
N ALA A 17 3.13 2.01 25.16
CA ALA A 17 2.72 1.05 26.19
C ALA A 17 1.46 0.28 25.78
N GLU A 18 0.50 0.93 25.13
CA GLU A 18 -0.74 0.32 24.62
C GLU A 18 -0.44 -0.69 23.51
N ILE A 19 0.35 -0.30 22.49
CA ILE A 19 0.75 -1.20 21.39
C ILE A 19 1.54 -2.42 21.92
N LEU A 20 2.44 -2.22 22.89
CA LEU A 20 3.20 -3.31 23.49
C LEU A 20 2.32 -4.22 24.38
N SER A 21 1.31 -3.65 25.04
CA SER A 21 0.32 -4.41 25.81
C SER A 21 -0.55 -5.28 24.90
N ASP A 22 -1.01 -4.73 23.78
CA ASP A 22 -1.80 -5.46 22.77
C ASP A 22 -0.99 -6.59 22.14
N LEU A 23 0.27 -6.32 21.76
CA LEU A 23 1.19 -7.34 21.22
C LEU A 23 1.47 -8.48 22.21
N LYS A 24 1.57 -8.18 23.51
CA LYS A 24 1.73 -9.19 24.57
C LYS A 24 0.45 -10.01 24.77
N SER A 25 -0.72 -9.36 24.73
CA SER A 25 -2.03 -9.99 24.89
C SER A 25 -2.36 -10.95 23.75
N LEU A 26 -1.95 -10.63 22.53
CA LEU A 26 -2.11 -11.47 21.35
C LEU A 26 -1.33 -12.79 21.42
N GLY A 27 -0.35 -12.93 22.32
CA GLY A 27 0.35 -14.20 22.58
C GLY A 27 1.17 -14.77 21.41
N ILE A 28 1.24 -14.05 20.28
CA ILE A 28 1.96 -14.45 19.05
C ILE A 28 3.44 -14.02 19.11
N CYS A 29 3.83 -13.21 20.09
CA CYS A 29 5.18 -12.67 20.20
C CYS A 29 6.06 -13.55 21.09
N ASP A 30 6.96 -14.34 20.49
CA ASP A 30 8.02 -15.05 21.21
C ASP A 30 8.91 -14.01 21.93
N PRO A 31 9.02 -14.05 23.27
CA PRO A 31 9.84 -13.12 24.04
C PRO A 31 11.30 -13.06 23.57
N SER A 32 11.83 -14.19 23.08
CA SER A 32 13.19 -14.31 22.56
C SER A 32 13.34 -13.55 21.24
N ALA A 33 12.36 -13.67 20.33
CA ALA A 33 12.34 -12.94 19.06
C ALA A 33 12.17 -11.43 19.27
N ALA A 34 11.31 -11.02 20.21
CA ALA A 34 11.14 -9.61 20.58
C ALA A 34 12.45 -9.01 21.11
N LEU A 35 13.14 -9.73 22.00
CA LEU A 35 14.40 -9.29 22.57
C LEU A 35 15.52 -9.27 21.52
N ALA A 36 15.56 -10.24 20.59
CA ALA A 36 16.46 -10.24 19.45
C ALA A 36 16.24 -9.00 18.56
N LEU A 37 15.00 -8.59 18.26
CA LEU A 37 14.72 -7.38 17.48
C LEU A 37 15.16 -6.08 18.17
N VAL A 38 14.95 -5.98 19.49
CA VAL A 38 15.36 -4.80 20.26
C VAL A 38 16.89 -4.74 20.42
N SER A 39 17.54 -5.88 20.65
CA SER A 39 18.99 -5.98 20.82
C SER A 39 19.77 -5.91 19.51
N ALA A 40 19.17 -6.37 18.40
CA ALA A 40 19.74 -6.25 17.06
C ALA A 40 19.56 -4.86 16.46
N ARG A 41 18.89 -3.93 17.15
CA ARG A 41 18.79 -2.55 16.69
C ARG A 41 20.21 -2.02 16.47
N PRO A 42 20.62 -1.76 15.21
CA PRO A 42 21.90 -1.14 14.96
C PRO A 42 21.92 0.19 15.72
N ARG A 43 23.03 0.51 16.39
CA ARG A 43 23.27 1.88 16.82
C ARG A 43 22.97 2.75 15.61
N ARG A 44 22.02 3.68 15.74
CA ARG A 44 21.78 4.70 14.73
C ARG A 44 22.98 5.63 14.75
N ASP A 45 24.09 5.15 14.17
CA ASP A 45 25.07 6.06 13.60
C ASP A 45 24.33 6.76 12.44
N PRO A 46 24.29 8.10 12.41
CA PRO A 46 23.52 8.85 11.42
C PRO A 46 24.03 8.71 9.98
N THR A 47 24.82 7.70 9.65
CA THR A 47 25.59 7.60 8.40
C THR A 47 25.40 6.32 7.60
N THR A 48 24.53 5.40 8.02
CA THR A 48 24.13 4.26 7.16
C THR A 48 22.63 4.14 7.11
N ASN A 49 21.99 5.18 6.55
CA ASN A 49 20.83 4.94 5.71
C ASN A 49 21.33 4.09 4.54
N THR A 50 21.16 2.77 4.64
CA THR A 50 20.94 1.97 3.43
C THR A 50 19.80 2.67 2.73
N SER A 51 20.15 3.38 1.66
CA SER A 51 19.27 4.02 0.72
C SER A 51 18.43 2.94 0.05
N HIS A 52 17.44 2.42 0.78
CA HIS A 52 16.13 2.26 0.16
C HIS A 52 15.77 3.67 -0.26
N GLU A 53 15.99 3.92 -1.54
CA GLU A 53 15.58 5.12 -2.24
C GLU A 53 14.18 5.52 -1.77
N ILE A 54 14.12 6.45 -0.82
CA ILE A 54 13.04 7.41 -0.72
C ILE A 54 13.25 8.35 -1.92
N ARG A 55 13.18 7.80 -3.14
CA ARG A 55 12.84 8.61 -4.30
C ARG A 55 11.39 8.96 -4.06
N GLY A 56 11.11 10.26 -4.07
CA GLY A 56 9.83 10.79 -3.61
C GLY A 56 8.66 9.99 -4.19
N ALA A 57 7.54 9.95 -3.48
CA ALA A 57 6.32 9.23 -3.86
C ALA A 57 5.74 9.60 -5.26
N GLU A 58 6.46 10.42 -6.02
CA GLU A 58 6.17 10.90 -7.36
C GLU A 58 7.08 10.26 -8.44
N ASP A 59 8.24 9.73 -8.07
CA ASP A 59 9.23 9.09 -8.96
C ASP A 59 9.14 7.56 -9.00
N ASP A 60 8.29 6.98 -8.16
CA ASP A 60 8.08 5.53 -8.14
C ASP A 60 7.29 5.12 -9.39
N VAL A 61 8.02 4.52 -10.33
CA VAL A 61 7.50 3.98 -11.58
C VAL A 61 6.37 2.99 -11.31
N ASP A 62 6.45 2.23 -10.23
CA ASP A 62 5.43 1.26 -9.87
C ASP A 62 4.17 1.94 -9.32
N LEU A 63 4.34 3.03 -8.57
CA LEU A 63 3.21 3.84 -8.08
C LEU A 63 2.49 4.55 -9.23
N LYS A 64 3.21 5.04 -10.24
CA LYS A 64 2.60 5.58 -11.46
C LYS A 64 1.83 4.49 -12.22
N ARG A 65 2.44 3.32 -12.44
CA ARG A 65 1.78 2.18 -13.09
C ARG A 65 0.51 1.73 -12.34
N ALA A 66 0.55 1.73 -11.02
CA ALA A 66 -0.61 1.38 -10.20
C ALA A 66 -1.76 2.39 -10.37
N LYS A 67 -1.46 3.69 -10.43
CA LYS A 67 -2.46 4.74 -10.70
C LYS A 67 -3.07 4.57 -12.10
N ASP A 68 -2.23 4.40 -13.11
CA ASP A 68 -2.67 4.19 -14.50
C ASP A 68 -3.59 2.96 -14.61
N LEU A 69 -3.26 1.88 -13.90
CA LEU A 69 -4.05 0.64 -13.88
C LEU A 69 -5.43 0.85 -13.23
N VAL A 70 -5.50 1.61 -12.14
CA VAL A 70 -6.76 1.93 -11.45
C VAL A 70 -7.66 2.80 -12.32
N GLU A 71 -7.09 3.81 -12.97
CA GLU A 71 -7.80 4.67 -13.91
C GLU A 71 -8.38 3.86 -15.08
N LEU A 72 -7.55 3.02 -15.70
CA LEU A 72 -7.99 2.12 -16.78
C LEU A 72 -9.11 1.18 -16.33
N HIS A 73 -9.02 0.61 -15.14
CA HIS A 73 -10.08 -0.25 -14.60
C HIS A 73 -11.40 0.51 -14.46
N TYR A 74 -11.34 1.74 -13.96
CA TYR A 74 -12.52 2.58 -13.82
C TYR A 74 -13.15 2.89 -15.18
N GLU A 75 -12.35 3.30 -16.16
CA GLU A 75 -12.85 3.58 -17.51
C GLU A 75 -13.50 2.36 -18.17
N VAL A 76 -12.82 1.20 -18.14
CA VAL A 76 -13.34 -0.05 -18.71
C VAL A 76 -14.64 -0.44 -18.02
N LYS A 77 -14.70 -0.33 -16.69
CA LYS A 77 -15.90 -0.65 -15.91
C LYS A 77 -17.06 0.29 -16.24
N GLU A 78 -16.81 1.59 -16.39
CA GLU A 78 -17.86 2.55 -16.75
C GLU A 78 -18.35 2.34 -18.19
N ARG A 79 -17.45 2.12 -19.16
CA ARG A 79 -17.85 1.78 -20.54
C ARG A 79 -18.61 0.46 -20.62
N HIS A 80 -18.25 -0.51 -19.78
CA HIS A 80 -18.97 -1.78 -19.67
C HIS A 80 -20.38 -1.59 -19.08
N LYS A 81 -20.52 -0.81 -18.00
CA LYS A 81 -21.83 -0.45 -17.44
C LYS A 81 -22.71 0.30 -18.44
N ARG A 82 -22.12 1.19 -19.24
CA ARG A 82 -22.80 1.93 -20.31
C ARG A 82 -23.14 1.06 -21.53
N ARG A 83 -22.79 -0.23 -21.53
CA ARG A 83 -22.96 -1.20 -22.63
C ARG A 83 -22.29 -0.79 -23.95
N GLU A 84 -21.43 0.23 -23.94
CA GLU A 84 -20.72 0.73 -25.13
C GLU A 84 -19.72 -0.31 -25.67
N LEU A 85 -19.12 -1.11 -24.78
CA LEU A 85 -18.25 -2.22 -25.18
C LEU A 85 -19.05 -3.40 -25.77
N ALA A 86 -20.29 -3.60 -25.32
CA ALA A 86 -21.13 -4.68 -25.82
C ALA A 86 -21.65 -4.39 -27.24
N SER A 87 -21.99 -3.12 -27.55
CA SER A 87 -22.44 -2.75 -28.90
C SER A 87 -21.33 -2.89 -29.94
N GLY A 88 -20.13 -2.41 -29.64
CA GLY A 88 -18.99 -2.53 -30.56
C GLY A 88 -18.54 -4.00 -30.76
N LEU A 89 -18.61 -4.81 -29.71
CA LEU A 89 -18.32 -6.25 -29.80
C LEU A 89 -19.39 -7.00 -30.62
N GLU A 90 -20.66 -6.66 -30.45
CA GLU A 90 -21.76 -7.24 -31.23
C GLU A 90 -21.68 -6.86 -32.72
N GLU A 91 -21.35 -5.61 -33.01
CA GLU A 91 -21.13 -5.14 -34.39
C GLU A 91 -19.95 -5.84 -35.05
N ALA A 92 -18.84 -5.99 -34.32
CA ALA A 92 -17.68 -6.77 -34.80
C ALA A 92 -18.03 -8.25 -35.04
N ARG A 93 -18.84 -8.86 -34.15
CA ARG A 93 -19.34 -10.24 -34.33
C ARG A 93 -20.19 -10.37 -35.60
N ARG A 94 -21.12 -9.45 -35.82
CA ARG A 94 -21.95 -9.42 -37.05
C ARG A 94 -21.13 -9.21 -38.31
N ALA A 95 -20.09 -8.38 -38.27
CA ALA A 95 -19.20 -8.18 -39.41
C ALA A 95 -18.44 -9.46 -39.79
N VAL A 96 -17.96 -10.21 -38.80
CA VAL A 96 -17.30 -11.51 -39.02
C VAL A 96 -18.28 -12.57 -39.53
N GLU A 97 -19.50 -12.62 -38.98
CA GLU A 97 -20.54 -13.56 -39.43
C GLU A 97 -21.03 -13.24 -40.85
N GLY A 98 -21.17 -11.96 -41.19
CA GLY A 98 -21.48 -11.50 -42.55
C GLY A 98 -20.37 -11.78 -43.58
N LEU A 99 -19.11 -11.81 -43.14
CA LEU A 99 -17.97 -12.23 -43.97
C LEU A 99 -17.81 -13.76 -44.05
N GLY A 100 -18.29 -14.50 -43.03
CA GLY A 100 -18.22 -15.97 -42.97
C GLY A 100 -19.39 -16.71 -43.64
N GLY A 101 -20.48 -16.02 -43.99
CA GLY A 101 -21.69 -16.62 -44.57
C GLY A 101 -21.72 -16.76 -46.11
N ARG A 102 -20.61 -16.53 -46.81
CA ARG A 102 -20.48 -16.80 -48.26
C ARG A 102 -19.36 -17.80 -48.50
N GLY A 103 -19.63 -19.07 -48.21
CA GLY A 103 -18.78 -20.22 -48.53
C GLY A 103 -19.66 -21.45 -48.71
#